data_AF-H3RCB4-F1
#
_entry.id   AF-H3RCB4-F1
#
_cell.length_a   1.000
_cell.length_b   1.000
_cell.length_c   1.000
_cell.angle_alpha   90.00
_cell.angle_beta   90.00
_cell.angle_gamma   90.00
#
_symmetry.space_group_name_H-M   'P 1'
#
loop_
_entity.id
_entity.type
_entity.pdbx_description
1 polymer ?
#
loop_
_entity_poly.entity_id
_entity_poly.type
_entity_poly.pdbx_seq_one_letter_code
_entity_poly.pdbx_strand_id
1 'polypeptide(L)'
;MSLSVSAWLQHKLDEYRFSVRDLTVDFYLAQARLDRAECTVQQLRQFNDTCLDMAELCQLNGDDQSYLHAMGKLHHRLVVEMQNPDRDRLFRIQAYQLARLSLTRLCHQLAITGEWEQATVLQSNFVKHAGWIF
;
A
#
# COMPACT_ATOMS: atom_id res chain seq x y z
N MET A 1 -8.13 8.25 -38.62
CA MET A 1 -8.06 6.78 -38.69
C MET A 1 -8.63 6.23 -37.39
N SER A 2 -9.70 5.43 -37.45
CA SER A 2 -10.20 4.71 -36.26
C SER A 2 -9.26 3.54 -35.99
N LEU A 3 -8.49 3.60 -34.90
CA LEU A 3 -7.76 2.43 -34.38
C LEU A 3 -8.76 1.28 -34.19
N SER A 4 -8.38 0.05 -34.57
CA SER A 4 -9.17 -1.12 -34.20
C SER A 4 -9.26 -1.20 -32.68
N VAL A 5 -10.35 -1.77 -32.16
CA VAL A 5 -10.52 -2.00 -30.72
C VAL A 5 -9.32 -2.76 -30.13
N SER A 6 -8.75 -3.71 -30.89
CA SER A 6 -7.54 -4.43 -30.49
C SER A 6 -6.31 -3.53 -30.36
N ALA A 7 -6.07 -2.62 -31.31
CA ALA A 7 -4.95 -1.68 -31.24
C ALA A 7 -5.11 -0.67 -30.10
N TRP A 8 -6.34 -0.22 -29.85
CA TRP A 8 -6.66 0.64 -28.71
C TRP A 8 -6.43 -0.08 -27.37
N LEU A 9 -6.86 -1.33 -27.23
CA LEU A 9 -6.63 -2.14 -26.02
C LEU A 9 -5.14 -2.34 -25.76
N GLN A 10 -4.37 -2.68 -26.79
CA GLN A 10 -2.92 -2.86 -26.65
C GLN A 10 -2.24 -1.58 -26.16
N HIS A 11 -2.61 -0.44 -26.74
CA HIS A 11 -2.10 0.86 -26.30
C HIS A 11 -2.42 1.14 -24.82
N LYS A 12 -3.63 0.83 -24.37
CA LYS A 12 -4.01 0.99 -22.95
C LYS A 12 -3.23 0.08 -22.01
N LEU A 13 -2.97 -1.17 -22.42
CA LEU A 13 -2.12 -2.07 -21.65
C LEU A 13 -0.68 -1.58 -21.56
N ASP A 14 -0.15 -1.01 -22.64
CA ASP A 14 1.20 -0.47 -22.65
C ASP A 14 1.30 0.79 -21.77
N GLU A 15 0.32 1.72 -21.85
CA GLU A 15 0.23 2.87 -20.92
C GLU A 15 0.21 2.44 -19.45
N TYR A 16 -0.58 1.42 -19.10
CA TYR A 16 -0.64 0.88 -17.75
C TYR A 16 0.72 0.33 -17.32
N ARG A 17 1.37 -0.48 -18.16
CA ARG A 17 2.69 -1.05 -17.86
C ARG A 17 3.76 0.01 -17.64
N PHE A 18 3.76 1.07 -18.45
CA PHE A 18 4.70 2.19 -18.26
C PHE A 18 4.43 2.92 -16.94
N SER A 19 3.16 3.20 -16.63
CA SER A 19 2.77 3.86 -15.39
C SER A 19 3.16 3.05 -14.14
N VAL A 20 2.95 1.73 -14.16
CA VAL A 20 3.37 0.84 -13.07
C VAL A 20 4.89 0.86 -12.90
N ARG A 21 5.64 0.80 -14.00
CA ARG A 21 7.11 0.82 -13.97
C ARG A 21 7.63 2.11 -13.34
N ASP A 22 7.07 3.25 -13.73
CA ASP A 22 7.53 4.54 -13.26
C ASP A 22 7.21 4.69 -11.75
N LEU A 23 6.00 4.32 -11.30
CA LEU A 23 5.67 4.28 -9.87
C LEU A 23 6.49 3.27 -9.07
N THR A 24 6.93 2.17 -9.69
CA THR A 24 7.79 1.18 -9.02
C THR A 24 9.14 1.79 -8.63
N VAL A 25 9.68 2.70 -9.45
CA VAL A 25 10.91 3.44 -9.10
C VAL A 25 10.67 4.32 -7.88
N ASP A 26 9.57 5.08 -7.87
CA ASP A 26 9.21 5.94 -6.74
C ASP A 26 8.98 5.13 -5.46
N PHE A 27 8.35 3.97 -5.56
CA PHE A 27 8.16 3.04 -4.45
C PHE A 27 9.50 2.63 -3.83
N TYR A 28 10.46 2.19 -4.64
CA TYR A 28 11.77 1.77 -4.12
C TYR A 28 12.57 2.95 -3.54
N LEU A 29 12.46 4.14 -4.12
CA LEU A 29 13.08 5.35 -3.56
C LEU A 29 12.46 5.73 -2.22
N ALA A 30 11.14 5.67 -2.09
CA ALA A 30 10.43 5.95 -0.85
C ALA A 30 10.73 4.89 0.23
N GLN A 31 10.79 3.61 -0.16
CA GLN A 31 11.17 2.51 0.74
C GLN A 31 12.60 2.69 1.25
N ALA A 32 13.56 3.00 0.37
CA ALA A 32 14.95 3.22 0.75
C ALA A 32 15.12 4.43 1.70
N ARG A 33 14.24 5.44 1.63
CA ARG A 33 14.19 6.53 2.61
C ARG A 33 13.61 6.06 3.94
N LEU A 34 12.54 5.25 3.90
CA LEU A 34 11.92 4.69 5.09
C LEU A 34 12.89 3.81 5.89
N ASP A 35 13.74 3.03 5.21
CA ASP A 35 14.73 2.15 5.85
C ASP A 35 15.85 2.89 6.61
N ARG A 36 15.97 4.22 6.44
CA ARG A 36 16.98 5.00 7.16
C ARG A 36 16.57 5.24 8.61
N ALA A 37 17.54 5.19 9.53
CA ALA A 37 17.32 5.49 10.94
C ALA A 37 16.75 6.91 11.15
N GLU A 38 17.23 7.88 10.38
CA GLU A 38 16.78 9.29 10.43
C GLU A 38 15.51 9.57 9.60
N CYS A 39 14.72 8.54 9.27
CA CYS A 39 13.48 8.73 8.53
C CYS A 39 12.51 9.62 9.30
N THR A 40 12.00 10.64 8.61
CA THR A 40 11.03 11.59 9.16
C THR A 40 9.59 11.10 8.99
N VAL A 41 8.69 11.63 9.81
CA VAL A 41 7.23 11.41 9.66
C VAL A 41 6.73 11.78 8.26
N GLN A 42 7.32 12.81 7.64
CA GLN A 42 6.99 13.21 6.27
C GLN A 42 7.38 12.11 5.25
N GLN A 43 8.54 11.48 5.41
CA GLN A 43 8.99 10.41 4.53
C GLN A 43 8.14 9.13 4.71
N LEU A 44 7.67 8.85 5.94
CA LEU A 44 6.68 7.80 6.18
C LEU A 44 5.36 8.07 5.44
N ARG A 45 4.86 9.31 5.46
CA ARG A 45 3.66 9.70 4.72
C ARG A 45 3.89 9.61 3.21
N GLN A 46 5.03 10.07 2.71
CA GLN A 46 5.38 9.94 1.30
C GLN A 46 5.41 8.47 0.85
N PHE A 47 5.99 7.57 1.66
CA PHE A 47 5.96 6.14 1.37
C PHE A 47 4.53 5.59 1.33
N ASN A 48 3.67 6.01 2.27
CA ASN A 48 2.27 5.65 2.25
C ASN A 48 1.58 6.12 0.96
N ASP A 49 1.75 7.38 0.60
CA ASP A 49 1.08 7.99 -0.55
C ASP A 49 1.52 7.31 -1.84
N THR A 50 2.82 7.04 -2.03
CA THR A 50 3.32 6.29 -3.19
C THR A 50 2.75 4.87 -3.28
N CYS A 51 2.57 4.19 -2.15
CA CYS A 51 1.90 2.88 -2.15
C CYS A 51 0.42 2.99 -2.51
N LEU A 52 -0.26 4.05 -2.06
CA LEU A 52 -1.66 4.30 -2.39
C LEU A 52 -1.84 4.66 -3.87
N ASP A 53 -0.94 5.47 -4.45
CA ASP A 53 -0.94 5.81 -5.87
C ASP A 53 -0.80 4.55 -6.73
N MET A 54 0.10 3.64 -6.34
CA MET A 54 0.28 2.35 -7.02
C MET A 54 -0.96 1.46 -6.89
N ALA A 55 -1.56 1.39 -5.71
CA ALA A 55 -2.80 0.64 -5.52
C ALA A 55 -3.94 1.22 -6.37
N GLU A 56 -4.14 2.54 -6.35
CA GLU A 56 -5.17 3.22 -7.14
C GLU A 56 -4.97 2.99 -8.64
N LEU A 57 -3.73 3.06 -9.13
CA LEU A 57 -3.42 2.74 -10.52
C LEU A 57 -3.86 1.30 -10.88
N CYS A 58 -3.55 0.32 -10.04
CA CYS A 58 -3.98 -1.07 -10.27
C CYS A 58 -5.51 -1.19 -10.27
N GLN A 59 -6.18 -0.56 -9.30
CA GLN A 59 -7.64 -0.62 -9.17
C GLN A 59 -8.35 0.02 -10.37
N LEU A 60 -7.89 1.18 -10.83
CA LEU A 60 -8.46 1.87 -12.00
C LEU A 60 -8.34 1.06 -13.30
N ASN A 61 -7.36 0.14 -13.36
CA ASN A 61 -7.14 -0.75 -14.50
C ASN A 61 -7.73 -2.15 -14.30
N GLY A 62 -8.45 -2.40 -13.20
CA GLY A 62 -9.07 -3.70 -12.89
C GLY A 62 -8.07 -4.79 -12.50
N ASP A 63 -6.86 -4.42 -12.07
CA ASP A 63 -5.83 -5.34 -11.60
C ASP A 63 -5.91 -5.53 -10.08
N ASP A 64 -6.94 -6.26 -9.64
CA ASP A 64 -7.23 -6.48 -8.22
C ASP A 64 -6.10 -7.22 -7.48
N GLN A 65 -5.37 -8.11 -8.18
CA GLN A 65 -4.25 -8.84 -7.58
C GLN A 65 -3.09 -7.91 -7.25
N SER A 66 -2.69 -7.06 -8.20
CA SER A 66 -1.63 -6.08 -7.95
C SER A 66 -2.04 -5.03 -6.91
N TYR A 67 -3.33 -4.65 -6.89
CA TYR A 67 -3.89 -3.80 -5.83
C TYR A 67 -3.68 -4.42 -4.44
N LEU A 68 -4.13 -5.67 -4.25
CA LEU A 68 -4.03 -6.37 -2.97
C LEU A 68 -2.57 -6.54 -2.54
N HIS A 69 -1.68 -6.83 -3.49
CA HIS A 69 -0.24 -6.94 -3.24
C HIS A 69 0.38 -5.61 -2.76
N ALA A 70 0.11 -4.51 -3.45
CA ALA A 70 0.60 -3.18 -3.07
C ALA A 70 0.09 -2.76 -1.69
N MET A 71 -1.22 -2.90 -1.46
CA MET A 71 -1.86 -2.57 -0.19
C MET A 71 -1.39 -3.47 0.95
N GLY A 72 -1.19 -4.77 0.70
CA GLY A 72 -0.68 -5.73 1.66
C GLY A 72 0.75 -5.41 2.11
N LYS A 73 1.63 -5.08 1.15
CA LYS A 73 2.99 -4.61 1.45
C LYS A 73 2.99 -3.33 2.29
N LEU A 74 2.17 -2.35 1.92
CA LEU A 74 2.01 -1.11 2.67
C LEU A 74 1.60 -1.40 4.11
N HIS A 75 0.50 -2.14 4.29
CA HIS A 75 -0.03 -2.44 5.61
C HIS A 75 0.99 -3.19 6.48
N HIS A 76 1.64 -4.22 5.93
CA HIS A 76 2.66 -4.96 6.65
C HIS A 76 3.81 -4.04 7.10
N ARG A 77 4.32 -3.17 6.22
CA ARG A 77 5.40 -2.27 6.59
C ARG A 77 4.99 -1.27 7.67
N LEU A 78 3.78 -0.74 7.62
CA LEU A 78 3.28 0.18 8.64
C LEU A 78 3.11 -0.50 10.00
N VAL A 79 2.67 -1.77 10.03
CA VAL A 79 2.60 -2.59 11.25
C VAL A 79 3.99 -2.82 11.85
N VAL A 80 5.02 -3.00 11.02
CA VAL A 80 6.41 -3.09 11.50
C VAL A 80 6.87 -1.75 12.09
N GLU A 81 6.69 -0.64 11.37
CA GLU A 81 7.15 0.68 11.82
C GLU A 81 6.44 1.18 13.08
N MET A 82 5.15 0.87 13.26
CA MET A 82 4.43 1.27 14.47
C MET A 82 4.92 0.55 15.74
N GLN A 83 5.68 -0.53 15.59
CA GLN A 83 6.29 -1.29 16.68
C GLN A 83 7.79 -1.03 16.82
N ASN A 84 8.37 -0.24 15.92
CA ASN A 84 9.82 -0.08 15.87
C ASN A 84 10.32 0.74 17.08
N PRO A 85 11.11 0.13 18.00
CA PRO A 85 11.56 0.82 19.21
C PRO A 85 12.54 1.97 18.88
N ASP A 86 13.23 1.89 17.75
CA ASP A 86 14.20 2.89 17.30
C ASP A 86 13.53 4.16 16.76
N ARG A 87 12.22 4.12 16.52
CA ARG A 87 11.42 5.27 16.10
C ARG A 87 10.93 6.05 17.30
N ASP A 88 10.79 7.37 17.11
CA ASP A 88 10.13 8.18 18.12
C ASP A 88 8.63 7.85 18.25
N ARG A 89 8.02 8.30 19.34
CA ARG A 89 6.61 8.03 19.63
C ARG A 89 5.67 8.61 18.59
N LEU A 90 5.96 9.79 18.05
CA LEU A 90 5.09 10.47 17.09
C LEU A 90 5.06 9.70 15.76
N PHE A 91 6.22 9.23 15.31
CA PHE A 91 6.39 8.38 14.14
C PHE A 91 5.61 7.08 14.28
N ARG A 92 5.73 6.39 15.42
CA ARG A 92 4.96 5.16 15.68
C ARG A 92 3.45 5.40 15.68
N ILE A 93 2.98 6.50 16.28
CA ILE A 93 1.56 6.88 16.27
C ILE A 93 1.09 7.16 14.83
N GLN A 94 1.89 7.85 14.02
CA GLN A 94 1.57 8.09 12.61
C GLN A 94 1.49 6.77 11.84
N ALA A 95 2.46 5.87 12.02
CA ALA A 95 2.47 4.56 11.37
C ALA A 95 1.24 3.74 11.74
N TYR A 96 0.81 3.77 13.01
CA TYR A 96 -0.42 3.14 13.47
C TYR A 96 -1.67 3.70 12.78
N GLN A 97 -1.80 5.03 12.70
CA GLN A 97 -2.95 5.65 12.06
C GLN A 97 -3.04 5.26 10.59
N LEU A 98 -1.91 5.26 9.88
CA LEU A 98 -1.83 4.83 8.49
C LEU A 98 -2.12 3.34 8.35
N ALA A 99 -1.58 2.48 9.22
CA ALA A 99 -1.82 1.04 9.22
C ALA A 99 -3.31 0.72 9.41
N ARG A 100 -4.00 1.48 10.27
CA ARG A 100 -5.45 1.35 10.47
C ARG A 100 -6.23 1.69 9.21
N LEU A 101 -5.85 2.76 8.51
CA LEU A 101 -6.49 3.17 7.26
C LEU A 101 -6.24 2.14 6.14
N SER A 102 -5.01 1.64 6.02
CA SER A 102 -4.68 0.62 5.02
C SER A 102 -5.41 -0.70 5.28
N LEU A 103 -5.58 -1.08 6.56
CA LEU A 103 -6.38 -2.22 6.98
C LEU A 103 -7.84 -2.08 6.54
N THR A 104 -8.47 -0.93 6.77
CA THR A 104 -9.86 -0.69 6.35
C THR A 104 -10.03 -0.89 4.85
N ARG A 105 -9.10 -0.38 4.03
CA ARG A 105 -9.12 -0.56 2.57
C ARG A 105 -8.93 -2.02 2.16
N LEU A 106 -7.96 -2.72 2.75
CA LEU A 106 -7.74 -4.15 2.50
C LEU A 106 -8.97 -4.99 2.86
N CYS A 107 -9.54 -4.80 4.05
CA CYS A 107 -10.73 -5.55 4.47
C CYS A 107 -11.93 -5.27 3.55
N HIS A 108 -12.10 -4.03 3.08
CA HIS A 108 -13.16 -3.71 2.13
C HIS A 108 -12.97 -4.46 0.80
N GLN A 109 -11.76 -4.48 0.25
CA GLN A 109 -11.50 -5.20 -1.00
C GLN A 109 -11.70 -6.71 -0.83
N LEU A 110 -11.18 -7.29 0.27
CA LEU A 110 -11.34 -8.72 0.56
C LEU A 110 -12.81 -9.10 0.79
N ALA A 111 -13.62 -8.21 1.36
CA ALA A 111 -15.06 -8.42 1.49
C ALA A 111 -15.76 -8.49 0.13
N ILE A 112 -15.36 -7.64 -0.84
CA ILE A 112 -15.90 -7.65 -2.20
C ILE A 112 -15.54 -8.96 -2.92
N THR A 113 -14.31 -9.47 -2.73
CA THR A 113 -13.86 -10.71 -3.37
C THR A 113 -14.29 -11.98 -2.62
N GLY A 114 -14.90 -11.84 -1.44
CA GLY A 114 -15.38 -12.96 -0.61
C GLY A 114 -14.29 -13.62 0.25
N GLU A 115 -13.13 -13.00 0.41
CA GLU A 115 -11.97 -13.51 1.15
C GLU A 115 -12.00 -13.15 2.64
N TRP A 116 -13.10 -13.50 3.31
CA TRP A 116 -13.38 -13.14 4.71
C TRP A 116 -12.36 -13.67 5.72
N GLU A 117 -11.81 -14.86 5.48
CA GLU A 117 -10.79 -15.46 6.35
C GLU A 117 -9.51 -14.62 6.37
N GLN A 118 -9.04 -14.17 5.20
CA GLN A 118 -7.86 -13.32 5.11
C GLN A 118 -8.10 -11.96 5.78
N ALA A 119 -9.28 -11.36 5.61
CA ALA A 119 -9.64 -10.12 6.28
C ALA A 119 -9.60 -10.27 7.81
N THR A 120 -10.10 -11.39 8.33
CA THR A 120 -10.09 -11.70 9.77
C THR A 120 -8.66 -11.86 10.31
N VAL A 121 -7.78 -12.52 9.55
CA VAL A 121 -6.36 -12.68 9.90
C VAL A 121 -5.66 -11.32 9.97
N LEU A 122 -5.87 -10.44 8.98
CA LEU A 122 -5.31 -9.09 8.97
C LEU A 122 -5.76 -8.26 10.17
N GLN A 123 -7.07 -8.27 10.47
CA GLN A 123 -7.63 -7.55 11.62
C GLN A 123 -7.06 -8.07 12.94
N SER A 124 -7.03 -9.39 13.12
CA SER A 124 -6.51 -10.02 14.33
C SER A 124 -5.02 -9.71 14.53
N ASN A 125 -4.24 -9.75 13.44
CA ASN A 125 -2.83 -9.38 13.47
C ASN A 125 -2.66 -7.91 13.88
N PHE A 126 -3.39 -6.99 13.25
CA PHE A 126 -3.31 -5.57 13.59
C PHE A 126 -3.64 -5.30 15.07
N VAL A 127 -4.72 -5.89 15.60
CA VAL A 127 -5.13 -5.70 17.00
C VAL A 127 -4.07 -6.19 17.98
N LYS A 128 -3.46 -7.35 17.72
CA LYS A 128 -2.37 -7.89 18.56
C LYS A 128 -1.21 -6.91 18.72
N HIS A 129 -0.90 -6.17 17.66
CA HIS A 129 0.21 -5.22 17.65
C HIS A 129 -0.20 -3.82 18.12
N ALA A 130 -1.44 -3.40 17.87
CA ALA A 130 -1.97 -2.12 18.32
C ALA A 130 -2.05 -1.99 19.84
N GLY A 131 -2.22 -3.12 20.56
CA GLY A 131 -2.28 -3.15 22.03
C GLY A 131 -1.02 -2.65 22.75
N TRP A 132 0.11 -2.49 22.04
CA TRP A 132 1.39 -2.07 22.60
C TRP A 132 1.72 -0.58 22.38
N ILE A 133 0.84 0.16 21.69
CA ILE A 133 1.07 1.56 21.33
C ILE A 133 0.60 2.53 22.42
N PHE A 134 -0.34 2.09 23.26
CA PHE A 134 -0.89 2.81 24.40
C PHE A 134 -0.39 2.19 25.70
#